data_AF-A0A238XS33-F1
#
_entry.id   AF-A0A238XS33-F1
#
_cell.length_a   1.000
_cell.length_b   1.000
_cell.length_c   1.000
_cell.angle_alpha   90.00
_cell.angle_beta   90.00
_cell.angle_gamma   90.00
#
_symmetry.space_group_name_H-M   'P 1'
#
loop_
_entity.id
_entity.type
_entity.pdbx_description
1 polymer ?
#
loop_
_entity_poly.entity_id
_entity_poly.type
_entity_poly.pdbx_seq_one_letter_code
_entity_poly.pdbx_strand_id
1 'polypeptide(L)'
;MNFKLVFPGGYYIPTEDDFADLPGYDGNPSITDHNLDVYVLFEDGRVYVGTAFTVANVAQLLAKDGFYFWASDMFIVKDLAQQTIRDAVQKAIADSCFSAIFSFIGFAAAIFPDFVSYELIE
;
A
#
# COMPACT_ATOMS: atom_id res chain seq x y z
N MET A 1 -12.11 -3.64 -12.93
CA MET A 1 -11.33 -4.86 -12.65
C MET A 1 -11.25 -4.98 -11.14
N ASN A 2 -11.67 -6.10 -10.58
CA ASN A 2 -11.67 -6.28 -9.13
C ASN A 2 -10.29 -6.71 -8.64
N PHE A 3 -9.91 -6.21 -7.47
CA PHE A 3 -8.67 -6.59 -6.79
C PHE A 3 -8.83 -6.49 -5.28
N LYS A 4 -7.96 -7.19 -4.56
CA LYS A 4 -7.80 -7.10 -3.11
C LYS A 4 -6.40 -6.60 -2.77
N LEU A 5 -6.31 -5.86 -1.68
CA LEU A 5 -5.04 -5.38 -1.15
C LEU A 5 -4.60 -6.34 -0.05
N VAL A 6 -3.37 -6.81 -0.14
CA VAL A 6 -2.73 -7.60 0.90
C VAL A 6 -1.54 -6.81 1.42
N PHE A 7 -1.39 -6.74 2.74
CA PHE A 7 -0.33 -5.99 3.40
C PHE A 7 0.59 -6.97 4.15
N PRO A 8 1.88 -6.63 4.33
CA PRO A 8 2.79 -7.41 5.16
C PRO A 8 2.24 -7.63 6.56
N GLY A 9 2.44 -8.83 7.11
CA GLY A 9 2.02 -9.16 8.47
C GLY A 9 2.66 -8.22 9.51
N GLY A 10 1.86 -7.77 10.49
CA GLY A 10 2.31 -6.85 11.54
C GLY A 10 2.12 -5.37 11.23
N TYR A 11 1.66 -5.02 10.03
CA TYR A 11 1.27 -3.64 9.72
C TYR A 11 -0.19 -3.40 10.13
N TYR A 12 -0.38 -2.60 11.17
CA TYR A 12 -1.71 -2.11 11.53
C TYR A 12 -2.04 -0.90 10.67
N ILE A 13 -2.99 -1.05 9.77
CA ILE A 13 -3.60 0.08 9.06
C ILE A 13 -4.82 0.47 9.87
N PRO A 14 -4.78 1.59 10.61
CA PRO A 14 -5.92 2.01 11.39
C PRO A 14 -7.10 2.30 10.46
N THR A 15 -8.22 1.67 10.77
CA THR A 15 -9.52 1.96 10.17
C THR A 15 -10.08 3.26 10.77
N GLU A 16 -11.06 3.90 10.11
CA GLU A 16 -11.67 5.14 10.64
C GLU A 16 -12.19 4.98 12.08
N ASP A 17 -12.64 3.78 12.45
CA ASP A 17 -13.15 3.44 13.78
C ASP A 17 -12.05 3.36 14.86
N ASP A 18 -10.83 3.03 14.47
CA ASP A 18 -9.69 2.90 15.39
C ASP A 18 -9.20 4.25 15.95
N PHE A 19 -9.64 5.36 15.35
CA PHE A 19 -9.26 6.72 15.76
C PHE A 19 -10.16 7.31 16.86
N ALA A 20 -11.28 6.66 17.21
CA ALA A 20 -12.31 7.28 18.05
C ALA A 20 -12.03 7.22 19.56
N ASP A 21 -11.27 6.24 20.06
CA ASP A 21 -11.35 5.82 21.48
C ASP A 21 -10.05 5.88 22.31
N LEU A 22 -8.96 6.53 21.85
CA LEU A 22 -7.71 6.58 22.62
C LEU A 22 -7.49 7.91 23.39
N PRO A 23 -7.55 7.91 24.75
CA PRO A 23 -7.31 9.11 25.55
C PRO A 23 -5.80 9.44 25.61
N GLY A 24 -5.42 10.65 25.19
CA GLY A 24 -4.04 11.13 25.18
C GLY A 24 -3.33 11.01 23.82
N TYR A 25 -4.08 10.77 22.75
CA TYR A 25 -3.56 10.68 21.38
C TYR A 25 -3.39 12.07 20.76
N ASP A 26 -2.16 12.46 20.39
CA ASP A 26 -1.80 13.78 19.86
C ASP A 26 -1.77 13.86 18.33
N GLY A 27 -2.35 12.88 17.63
CA GLY A 27 -2.44 12.84 16.17
C GLY A 27 -1.42 11.88 15.55
N ASN A 28 -1.94 10.87 14.86
CA ASN A 28 -1.22 9.71 14.33
C ASN A 28 0.03 10.06 13.49
N PRO A 29 1.27 9.85 13.98
CA PRO A 29 2.47 10.06 13.18
C PRO A 29 2.68 8.96 12.13
N SER A 30 1.93 7.84 12.18
CA SER A 30 2.26 6.61 11.45
C SER A 30 1.72 6.57 10.01
N ILE A 31 0.59 7.21 9.71
CA ILE A 31 -0.05 7.08 8.37
C ILE A 31 0.34 8.18 7.37
N THR A 32 0.84 9.32 7.84
CA THR A 32 1.15 10.48 6.97
C THR A 32 2.63 10.62 6.66
N ASP A 33 3.49 9.84 7.32
CA ASP A 33 4.95 9.94 7.25
C ASP A 33 5.64 8.57 7.25
N HIS A 34 5.14 7.66 6.42
CA HIS A 34 5.70 6.31 6.31
C HIS A 34 5.62 5.81 4.87
N ASN A 35 6.21 4.64 4.64
CA ASN A 35 6.05 3.87 3.41
C ASN A 35 5.48 2.47 3.71
N LEU A 36 4.78 1.87 2.75
CA LEU A 36 4.13 0.58 2.94
C LEU A 36 4.19 -0.24 1.66
N ASP A 37 4.66 -1.47 1.76
CA ASP A 37 4.53 -2.44 0.68
C ASP A 37 3.08 -2.87 0.52
N VAL A 38 2.60 -2.81 -0.72
CA VAL A 38 1.23 -3.10 -1.10
C VAL A 38 1.24 -4.21 -2.13
N TYR A 39 0.60 -5.32 -1.78
CA TYR A 39 0.35 -6.41 -2.71
C TYR A 39 -1.05 -6.26 -3.31
N VAL A 40 -1.13 -6.25 -4.63
CA VAL A 40 -2.38 -6.19 -5.37
C VAL A 40 -2.67 -7.57 -5.96
N LEU A 41 -3.69 -8.22 -5.41
CA LEU A 41 -4.17 -9.51 -5.87
C LEU A 41 -5.37 -9.32 -6.79
N PHE A 42 -5.29 -9.86 -8.02
CA PHE A 42 -6.42 -9.92 -8.93
C PHE A 42 -7.20 -11.24 -8.80
N GLU A 43 -8.44 -11.27 -9.29
CA GLU A 43 -9.31 -12.45 -9.29
C GLU A 43 -8.72 -13.67 -10.00
N ASP A 44 -7.87 -13.44 -11.02
CA ASP A 44 -7.17 -14.51 -11.74
C ASP A 44 -5.94 -15.06 -10.99
N GLY A 45 -5.73 -14.61 -9.75
CA GLY A 45 -4.65 -15.05 -8.89
C GLY A 45 -3.31 -14.36 -9.14
N ARG A 46 -3.20 -13.45 -10.11
CA ARG A 46 -1.95 -12.68 -10.30
C ARG A 46 -1.73 -11.73 -9.14
N VAL A 47 -0.49 -11.70 -8.65
CA VAL A 47 -0.02 -10.83 -7.57
C VAL A 47 0.99 -9.85 -8.12
N TYR A 48 0.77 -8.58 -7.80
CA TYR A 48 1.70 -7.49 -8.06
C TYR A 48 2.13 -6.85 -6.76
N VAL A 49 3.30 -6.23 -6.74
CA VAL A 49 3.82 -5.48 -5.59
C VAL A 49 4.21 -4.07 -6.00
N GLY A 50 4.00 -3.13 -5.08
CA GLY A 50 4.51 -1.78 -5.15
C GLY A 50 4.52 -1.16 -3.76
N THR A 51 5.35 -0.16 -3.54
CA THR A 51 5.50 0.52 -2.27
C THR A 51 4.84 1.89 -2.33
N ALA A 52 3.85 2.10 -1.46
CA ALA A 52 3.21 3.40 -1.25
C ALA A 52 4.11 4.26 -0.36
N PHE A 53 4.32 5.53 -0.74
CA PHE A 53 5.02 6.51 0.07
C PHE A 53 4.11 7.71 0.32
N THR A 54 4.19 8.32 1.49
CA THR A 54 3.58 9.63 1.71
C THR A 54 4.51 10.74 1.29
N VAL A 55 3.94 11.91 0.95
CA VAL A 55 4.73 13.10 0.62
C VAL A 55 5.63 13.51 1.79
N ALA A 56 5.14 13.42 3.03
CA ALA A 56 5.95 13.76 4.21
C ALA A 56 7.13 12.80 4.36
N ASN A 57 6.92 11.50 4.13
CA ASN A 57 7.99 10.50 4.20
C ASN A 57 9.11 10.79 3.19
N VAL A 58 8.76 11.05 1.94
CA VAL A 58 9.74 11.42 0.91
C VAL A 58 10.48 12.69 1.29
N ALA A 59 9.78 13.72 1.80
CA ALA A 59 10.40 14.96 2.23
C ALA A 59 11.40 14.76 3.38
N GLN A 60 11.06 13.93 4.37
CA GLN A 60 11.96 13.60 5.48
C GLN A 60 13.19 12.82 5.02
N LEU A 61 13.01 11.82 4.15
CA LEU A 61 14.11 11.04 3.59
C LEU A 61 15.11 11.93 2.84
N LEU A 62 14.61 12.88 2.04
CA LEU A 62 15.44 13.87 1.34
C LEU A 62 16.13 14.84 2.32
N ALA A 63 15.43 15.30 3.35
CA ALA A 63 15.98 16.24 4.33
C ALA A 63 17.10 15.62 5.19
N LYS A 64 17.01 14.31 5.46
CA LYS A 64 17.98 13.60 6.31
C LYS A 64 19.29 13.30 5.59
N ASP A 65 19.22 12.72 4.39
CA ASP A 65 20.36 11.98 3.83
C ASP A 65 20.71 12.30 2.37
N GLY A 66 20.06 13.22 1.64
CA GLY A 66 20.67 13.66 0.39
C GLY A 66 19.86 14.34 -0.71
N PHE A 67 20.59 14.55 -1.80
CA PHE A 67 20.18 15.25 -3.01
C PHE A 67 19.22 14.45 -3.92
N TYR A 68 18.97 13.16 -3.63
CA TYR A 68 18.09 12.29 -4.40
C TYR A 68 17.50 11.15 -3.56
N PHE A 69 16.34 10.65 -3.98
CA PHE A 69 15.63 9.49 -3.42
C PHE A 69 15.13 8.62 -4.59
N TRP A 70 15.15 7.29 -4.45
CA TRP A 70 14.69 6.37 -5.49
C TRP A 70 14.08 5.10 -4.90
N ALA A 71 13.11 4.53 -5.62
CA ALA A 71 12.49 3.23 -5.37
C ALA A 71 12.03 2.64 -6.71
N SER A 72 12.04 1.31 -6.86
CA SER A 72 11.76 0.63 -8.13
C SER A 72 10.27 0.62 -8.50
N ASP A 73 9.41 0.30 -7.54
CA ASP A 73 7.98 0.06 -7.75
C ASP A 73 7.19 1.00 -6.84
N MET A 74 7.22 2.29 -7.13
CA MET A 74 6.79 3.34 -6.21
C MET A 74 5.57 4.10 -6.71
N PHE A 75 4.68 4.43 -5.77
CA PHE A 75 3.67 5.46 -5.96
C PHE A 75 3.51 6.31 -4.70
N ILE A 76 3.12 7.57 -4.89
CA ILE A 76 3.00 8.55 -3.81
C ILE A 76 1.52 8.81 -3.53
N VAL A 77 1.15 8.74 -2.25
CA VAL A 77 -0.21 8.97 -1.75
C VAL A 77 -0.21 10.06 -0.67
N LYS A 78 -1.39 10.62 -0.39
CA LYS A 78 -1.54 11.65 0.66
C LYS A 78 -1.37 11.08 2.08
N ASP A 79 -1.78 9.84 2.29
CA ASP A 79 -1.76 9.08 3.55
C ASP A 79 -1.83 7.58 3.22
N LEU A 80 -1.47 6.74 4.18
CA LEU A 80 -1.49 5.27 4.07
C LEU A 80 -2.83 4.66 4.49
N ALA A 81 -3.93 5.43 4.53
CA ALA A 81 -5.23 4.85 4.81
C ALA A 81 -5.59 3.84 3.71
N GLN A 82 -6.19 2.71 4.10
CA GLN A 82 -6.51 1.62 3.16
C GLN A 82 -7.36 2.12 1.97
N GLN A 83 -8.32 3.01 2.25
CA GLN A 83 -9.15 3.60 1.21
C GLN A 83 -8.34 4.47 0.24
N THR A 84 -7.42 5.30 0.73
CA THR A 84 -6.54 6.11 -0.12
C THR A 84 -5.70 5.23 -1.04
N ILE A 85 -5.11 4.15 -0.52
CA ILE A 85 -4.31 3.20 -1.32
C ILE A 85 -5.20 2.50 -2.36
N ARG A 86 -6.41 2.06 -1.97
CA ARG A 86 -7.37 1.42 -2.87
C ARG A 86 -7.78 2.36 -4.01
N ASP A 87 -8.10 3.61 -3.70
CA ASP A 87 -8.48 4.62 -4.69
C ASP A 87 -7.32 4.92 -5.64
N ALA A 88 -6.08 5.00 -5.12
CA ALA A 88 -4.88 5.19 -5.93
C ALA A 88 -4.66 4.02 -6.91
N VAL A 89 -4.80 2.78 -6.45
CA VAL A 89 -4.69 1.58 -7.32
C VAL A 89 -5.79 1.56 -8.37
N GLN A 90 -7.05 1.84 -7.99
CA GLN A 90 -8.16 1.95 -8.94
C GLN A 90 -7.89 3.00 -10.02
N LYS A 91 -7.40 4.17 -9.63
CA LYS A 91 -7.06 5.24 -10.56
C LYS A 91 -5.90 4.85 -11.47
N ALA A 92 -4.86 4.21 -10.94
CA ALA A 92 -3.73 3.72 -11.74
C ALA A 92 -4.17 2.69 -12.80
N ILE A 93 -5.13 1.82 -12.48
CA ILE A 93 -5.73 0.89 -13.45
C ILE A 93 -6.53 1.66 -14.50
N ALA A 94 -7.39 2.60 -14.09
CA ALA A 94 -8.20 3.40 -15.00
C ALA A 94 -7.35 4.24 -15.97
N ASP A 95 -6.21 4.74 -15.49
CA ASP A 95 -5.27 5.56 -16.26
C ASP A 95 -4.27 4.72 -17.10
N SER A 96 -4.36 3.39 -17.07
CA SER A 96 -3.40 2.47 -17.72
C SER A 96 -1.95 2.63 -17.24
N CYS A 97 -1.74 3.16 -16.04
CA CYS A 97 -0.43 3.34 -15.40
C CYS A 97 -0.05 2.18 -14.48
N PHE A 98 -0.97 1.26 -14.19
CA PHE A 98 -0.77 0.20 -13.20
C PHE A 98 0.53 -0.59 -13.40
N SER A 99 0.80 -1.06 -14.61
CA SER A 99 2.01 -1.85 -14.92
C SER A 99 3.30 -1.04 -14.93
N ALA A 100 3.22 0.30 -14.89
CA ALA A 100 4.38 1.17 -14.74
C ALA A 100 4.73 1.42 -13.26
N ILE A 101 3.79 1.16 -12.36
CA ILE A 101 3.91 1.39 -10.92
C ILE A 101 4.18 0.09 -10.16
N PHE A 102 3.51 -0.99 -10.58
CA PHE A 102 3.52 -2.27 -9.86
C PHE A 102 4.21 -3.37 -10.68
N SER A 103 5.07 -4.14 -10.01
CA SER A 103 5.75 -5.30 -10.60
C SER A 103 4.97 -6.58 -10.36
N PHE A 104 4.83 -7.39 -11.41
CA PHE A 104 4.29 -8.75 -11.29
C PHE A 104 5.30 -9.66 -10.58
N ILE A 105 4.87 -10.33 -9.52
CA ILE A 105 5.75 -11.21 -8.72
C ILE A 105 5.37 -12.68 -8.78
N GLY A 106 4.15 -13.01 -9.25
CA GLY A 106 3.74 -14.40 -9.40
C GLY A 106 2.24 -14.60 -9.17
N PHE A 107 1.86 -15.85 -8.88
CA PHE A 107 0.50 -16.21 -8.55
C PHE A 107 0.34 -16.42 -7.04
N ALA A 108 -0.87 -16.15 -6.52
CA ALA A 108 -1.17 -16.17 -5.10
C ALA A 108 -0.73 -17.45 -4.40
N ALA A 109 -0.98 -18.62 -5.01
CA ALA A 109 -0.60 -19.92 -4.45
C ALA A 109 0.92 -20.10 -4.25
N ALA A 110 1.74 -19.36 -5.00
CA ALA A 110 3.20 -19.40 -4.86
C ALA A 110 3.73 -18.32 -3.90
N ILE A 111 3.12 -17.12 -3.93
CA ILE A 111 3.56 -15.97 -3.11
C ILE A 111 3.07 -16.08 -1.67
N PHE A 112 1.86 -16.60 -1.48
CA PHE A 112 1.20 -16.73 -0.21
C PHE A 112 0.83 -18.22 -0.03
N PRO A 113 1.73 -19.08 0.47
CA PRO A 113 1.47 -20.52 0.53
C PRO A 113 0.32 -20.91 1.49
N ASP A 114 0.06 -20.09 2.50
CA ASP A 114 -1.07 -20.25 3.43
C ASP A 114 -2.38 -19.65 2.88
N PHE A 115 -2.37 -19.20 1.63
CA PHE A 115 -3.49 -18.58 0.97
C PHE A 115 -4.52 -19.58 0.47
N VAL A 116 -5.75 -19.45 0.96
CA VAL A 116 -6.83 -20.39 0.62
C VAL A 116 -7.55 -20.01 -0.68
N SER A 117 -7.99 -18.74 -0.84
CA SER A 117 -8.59 -18.25 -2.10
C SER A 117 -8.83 -16.73 -2.11
N TYR A 118 -8.98 -16.13 -3.31
CA TYR A 118 -9.32 -14.72 -3.50
C TYR A 118 -10.55 -14.31 -2.68
N GLU A 119 -11.61 -15.12 -2.69
CA GLU A 119 -12.89 -14.82 -2.03
C GLU A 119 -12.76 -14.63 -0.51
N LEU A 120 -11.77 -15.28 0.12
CA LEU A 120 -11.62 -15.31 1.58
C LEU A 120 -10.78 -14.15 2.15
N ILE A 121 -10.17 -13.31 1.31
CA ILE A 121 -9.53 -12.07 1.78
C ILE A 121 -10.61 -11.00 2.01
N GLU A 122 -10.61 -10.36 3.17
CA GLU A 122 -11.45 -9.19 3.44
C GLU A 122 -10.88 -7.90 2.83
#